data_AF-A0A382X7P8-F1
#
_entry.id   AF-A0A382X7P8-F1
#
_cell.length_a   1.000
_cell.length_b   1.000
_cell.length_c   1.000
_cell.angle_alpha   90.00
_cell.angle_beta   90.00
_cell.angle_gamma   90.00
#
_symmetry.space_group_name_H-M   'P 1'
#
loop_
_entity.id
_entity.type
_entity.pdbx_description
1 polymer ?
#
loop_
_entity_poly.entity_id
_entity_poly.type
_entity_poly.pdbx_seq_one_letter_code
_entity_poly.pdbx_strand_id
1 'polypeptide(L)'
;VDPRTVCDAAVGGLNQRRRRVGNEIDLKTSGESNMSTSNVMQIDGDRLWASLMSMAEIGATEKGGSRRLALTDEDRQGRDLFIEWCRDAGCGISIDQ
;
A
#
# COMPACT_ATOMS: atom_id res chain seq x y z
N VAL A 1 -6.91 8.30 -22.41
CA VAL A 1 -6.91 8.57 -20.95
C VAL A 1 -5.99 7.55 -20.31
N ASP A 2 -4.87 8.00 -19.76
CA ASP A 2 -3.87 7.15 -19.10
C ASP A 2 -4.48 6.51 -17.83
N PRO A 3 -4.39 5.18 -17.63
CA PRO A 3 -4.84 4.52 -16.40
C PRO A 3 -4.29 5.13 -15.11
N ARG A 4 -3.08 5.72 -15.14
CA ARG A 4 -2.51 6.45 -13.99
C ARG A 4 -3.35 7.66 -13.59
N THR A 5 -3.85 8.42 -14.56
CA THR A 5 -4.64 9.65 -14.32
C THR A 5 -5.99 9.35 -13.66
N VAL A 6 -6.60 8.19 -13.95
CA VAL A 6 -7.92 7.81 -13.39
C VAL A 6 -7.80 7.37 -11.93
N CYS A 7 -6.74 6.63 -11.57
CA CYS A 7 -6.49 6.25 -10.17
C CYS A 7 -5.95 7.42 -9.33
N ASP A 8 -5.09 8.28 -9.87
CA ASP A 8 -4.57 9.46 -9.17
C ASP A 8 -5.69 10.44 -8.79
N ALA A 9 -6.74 10.55 -9.61
CA ALA A 9 -7.91 11.39 -9.32
C ALA A 9 -8.74 10.89 -8.12
N ALA A 10 -8.71 9.58 -7.81
CA ALA A 10 -9.46 9.00 -6.69
C ALA A 10 -8.67 9.01 -5.37
N VAL A 11 -7.33 9.01 -5.42
CA VAL A 11 -6.45 8.93 -4.22
C VAL A 11 -5.71 10.25 -3.93
N GLY A 12 -5.73 11.21 -4.86
CA GLY A 12 -4.99 12.48 -4.81
C GLY A 12 -5.31 13.44 -3.66
N GLY A 13 -6.22 13.09 -2.75
CA GLY A 13 -6.57 13.88 -1.57
C GLY A 13 -5.88 13.48 -0.27
N LEU A 14 -5.25 12.30 -0.17
CA LEU A 14 -4.81 11.77 1.14
C LEU A 14 -3.32 11.92 1.44
N ASN A 15 -2.46 12.18 0.45
CA ASN A 15 -1.01 12.33 0.67
C ASN A 15 -0.50 13.79 0.75
N GLN A 16 -1.40 14.78 0.74
CA GLN A 16 -1.05 16.21 0.84
C GLN A 16 -1.13 16.81 2.26
N ARG A 17 -1.25 15.99 3.32
CA ARG A 17 -1.09 16.48 4.72
C ARG A 17 0.37 16.54 5.18
N ARG A 18 1.29 16.77 4.25
CA ARG A 18 2.61 17.35 4.55
C ARG A 18 2.56 18.84 4.20
N ARG A 19 2.10 19.68 5.15
CA ARG A 19 2.58 21.06 5.35
C ARG A 19 1.79 21.76 6.46
N ARG A 20 2.57 22.36 7.38
CA ARG A 20 2.19 23.37 8.39
C ARG A 20 1.58 22.84 9.69
N VAL A 21 2.44 22.27 10.54
CA VAL A 21 2.42 22.67 11.97
C VAL A 21 3.75 23.37 12.19
N GLY A 22 3.67 24.63 12.62
CA GLY A 22 4.79 25.52 12.79
C GLY A 22 5.81 24.96 13.77
N ASN A 23 7.07 25.09 13.35
CA ASN A 23 8.22 24.96 14.20
C ASN A 23 8.26 26.21 15.09
N GLU A 24 7.70 26.15 16.28
CA GLU A 24 7.92 27.14 17.33
C GLU A 24 8.07 26.37 18.64
N ILE A 25 9.29 25.87 18.85
CA ILE A 25 9.73 25.39 20.16
C ILE A 25 10.92 26.27 20.50
N ASP A 26 10.66 27.25 21.34
CA ASP A 26 11.65 28.13 21.95
C ASP A 26 12.77 27.29 22.57
N LEU A 27 13.98 27.40 22.03
CA LEU A 27 15.18 26.82 22.60
C LEU A 27 15.63 27.65 23.82
N LYS A 28 15.01 27.42 24.97
CA LYS A 28 15.61 27.77 26.26
C LYS A 28 15.42 26.63 27.27
N THR A 29 16.56 26.19 27.81
CA THR A 29 16.71 25.65 29.17
C THR A 29 16.54 24.13 29.34
N SER A 30 17.71 23.46 29.31
CA SER A 30 18.20 22.40 30.20
C SER A 30 17.27 21.25 30.63
N GLY A 31 17.67 20.03 30.27
CA GLY A 31 17.21 18.81 30.94
C GLY A 31 17.16 17.62 29.98
N GLU A 32 18.18 16.78 30.03
CA GLU A 32 18.20 15.47 29.38
C GLU A 32 16.93 14.68 29.76
N SER A 33 16.09 14.39 28.78
CA SER A 33 15.10 13.32 28.87
C SER A 33 15.19 12.50 27.60
N ASN A 34 15.64 11.26 27.76
CA ASN A 34 15.65 10.23 26.72
C ASN A 34 14.21 10.08 26.19
N MET A 35 13.88 10.78 25.12
CA MET A 35 12.63 10.59 24.39
C MET A 35 12.77 9.26 23.65
N SER A 36 12.26 8.20 24.28
CA SER A 36 12.01 6.90 23.66
C SER A 36 11.29 7.16 22.34
N THR A 37 12.04 7.24 21.25
CA THR A 37 11.53 7.45 19.92
C THR A 37 10.80 6.17 19.59
N SER A 38 9.47 6.21 19.74
CA SER A 38 8.56 5.14 19.35
C SER A 38 9.09 4.57 18.05
N ASN A 39 9.43 3.27 18.03
CA ASN A 39 9.99 2.61 16.87
C ASN A 39 8.96 2.68 15.73
N VAL A 40 8.98 3.78 14.96
CA VAL A 40 8.01 3.99 13.89
C VAL A 40 8.46 3.11 12.75
N MET A 41 7.96 1.88 12.73
CA MET A 41 8.07 1.00 11.57
C MET A 41 7.36 1.68 10.40
N GLN A 42 8.15 2.25 9.49
CA GLN A 42 7.64 2.87 8.27
C GLN A 42 7.43 1.80 7.21
N ILE A 43 6.29 1.88 6.52
CA ILE A 43 6.02 1.04 5.36
C ILE A 43 6.57 1.69 4.10
N ASP A 44 6.94 0.87 3.12
CA ASP A 44 7.24 1.32 1.76
C ASP A 44 5.92 1.46 0.99
N GLY A 45 5.46 2.71 0.86
CA GLY A 45 4.20 3.03 0.17
C GLY A 45 4.27 2.81 -1.34
N ASP A 46 5.42 3.00 -1.96
CA ASP A 46 5.59 2.84 -3.41
C ASP A 46 5.56 1.35 -3.77
N ARG A 47 6.21 0.51 -2.96
CA ARG A 47 6.13 -0.96 -3.12
C ARG A 47 4.70 -1.44 -2.96
N LEU A 48 3.98 -0.96 -1.95
CA LEU A 48 2.58 -1.32 -1.73
C LEU A 48 1.71 -0.92 -2.93
N TRP A 49 1.90 0.30 -3.44
CA TRP A 49 1.15 0.79 -4.58
C TRP A 49 1.43 -0.05 -5.84
N ALA A 50 2.68 -0.41 -6.10
CA ALA A 50 3.05 -1.29 -7.20
C ALA A 50 2.34 -2.65 -7.10
N SER A 51 2.34 -3.28 -5.92
CA SER A 51 1.61 -4.54 -5.69
C SER A 51 0.11 -4.41 -5.94
N LEU A 52 -0.51 -3.29 -5.54
CA LEU A 52 -1.93 -3.04 -5.80
C LEU A 52 -2.21 -2.93 -7.30
N MET A 53 -1.34 -2.25 -8.06
CA MET A 53 -1.50 -2.14 -9.52
C MET A 53 -1.33 -3.50 -10.19
N SER A 54 -0.32 -4.28 -9.83
CA SER A 54 -0.11 -5.63 -10.38
C SER A 54 -1.32 -6.56 -10.12
N MET A 55 -1.93 -6.47 -8.94
CA MET A 55 -3.13 -7.26 -8.64
C MET A 55 -4.39 -6.73 -9.36
N ALA A 56 -4.44 -5.44 -9.66
CA ALA A 56 -5.57 -4.81 -10.38
C ALA A 56 -5.61 -5.18 -11.87
N GLU A 57 -4.46 -5.50 -12.47
CA GLU A 57 -4.38 -6.03 -13.84
C GLU A 57 -5.15 -7.36 -13.97
N ILE A 58 -5.17 -8.16 -12.91
CA ILE A 58 -5.89 -9.43 -12.88
C ILE A 58 -7.40 -9.19 -12.69
N GLY A 59 -8.16 -9.45 -13.75
CA GLY A 59 -9.59 -9.20 -13.80
C GLY A 59 -9.95 -7.75 -14.11
N ALA A 60 -9.04 -6.98 -14.70
CA ALA A 60 -9.32 -5.62 -15.15
C ALA A 60 -10.51 -5.61 -16.15
N THR A 61 -11.43 -4.68 -15.96
CA THR A 61 -12.56 -4.45 -16.86
C THR A 61 -12.30 -3.23 -17.73
N GLU A 62 -12.94 -3.16 -18.90
CA GLU A 62 -12.83 -2.04 -19.84
C GLU A 62 -13.17 -0.67 -19.21
N LYS A 63 -13.99 -0.66 -18.16
CA LYS A 63 -14.38 0.54 -17.39
C LYS A 63 -13.40 0.91 -16.27
N GLY A 64 -12.26 0.22 -16.15
CA GLY A 64 -11.24 0.49 -15.13
C GLY A 64 -11.56 -0.06 -13.74
N GLY A 65 -12.54 -0.95 -13.62
CA GLY A 65 -12.80 -1.71 -12.38
C GLY A 65 -12.16 -3.10 -12.40
N SER A 66 -12.24 -3.83 -11.29
CA SER A 66 -11.85 -5.24 -11.22
C SER A 66 -13.10 -6.13 -11.14
N ARG A 67 -13.18 -7.15 -12.00
CA ARG A 67 -14.18 -8.22 -11.95
C ARG A 67 -13.47 -9.55 -11.78
N ARG A 68 -12.98 -9.77 -10.56
CA ARG A 68 -12.44 -11.06 -10.12
C ARG A 68 -13.49 -11.77 -9.27
N LEU A 69 -14.35 -12.55 -9.91
CA LEU A 69 -15.40 -13.32 -9.23
C LEU A 69 -14.77 -14.54 -8.54
N ALA A 70 -15.28 -14.91 -7.37
CA ALA A 70 -14.75 -16.05 -6.65
C ALA A 70 -14.82 -17.35 -7.49
N LEU A 71 -13.77 -18.16 -7.41
CA LEU A 71 -13.64 -19.45 -8.11
C LEU A 71 -13.58 -19.36 -9.65
N THR A 72 -13.33 -18.18 -10.22
CA THR A 72 -12.99 -18.05 -11.65
C THR A 72 -11.49 -18.19 -11.88
N ASP A 73 -11.09 -18.31 -13.15
CA ASP A 73 -9.68 -18.41 -13.51
C ASP A 73 -8.89 -17.14 -13.14
N GLU A 74 -9.53 -15.97 -13.16
CA GLU A 74 -8.93 -14.71 -12.70
C GLU A 74 -8.73 -14.71 -11.18
N ASP A 75 -9.64 -15.34 -10.41
CA ASP A 75 -9.46 -15.51 -8.96
C ASP A 75 -8.30 -16.45 -8.65
N ARG A 76 -8.15 -17.54 -9.42
CA ARG A 76 -6.98 -18.42 -9.32
C ARG A 76 -5.69 -17.64 -9.58
N GLN A 77 -5.61 -16.90 -10.69
CA GLN A 77 -4.43 -16.10 -11.04
C GLN A 77 -4.08 -15.06 -9.96
N GLY A 78 -5.09 -14.40 -9.39
CA GLY A 78 -4.87 -13.43 -8.31
C GLY A 78 -4.34 -14.09 -7.03
N ARG A 79 -4.80 -15.29 -6.70
CA ARG A 79 -4.32 -16.08 -5.56
C ARG A 79 -2.91 -16.60 -5.80
N ASP A 80 -2.61 -17.08 -7.01
CA ASP A 80 -1.28 -17.58 -7.37
C ASP A 80 -0.22 -16.48 -7.27
N LEU A 81 -0.53 -15.27 -7.77
CA LEU A 81 0.33 -14.09 -7.63
C LEU A 81 0.58 -13.72 -6.16
N PHE A 82 -0.47 -13.75 -5.34
CA PHE A 82 -0.34 -13.48 -3.91
C PHE A 82 0.52 -14.53 -3.20
N ILE A 83 0.34 -15.80 -3.55
CA ILE A 83 1.15 -16.91 -3.02
C ILE A 83 2.62 -16.72 -3.39
N GLU A 84 2.93 -16.29 -4.61
CA GLU A 84 4.29 -15.99 -5.04
C GLU A 84 4.94 -14.92 -4.15
N TRP A 85 4.26 -13.78 -3.92
CA TRP A 85 4.77 -12.74 -3.03
C TRP A 85 4.96 -13.23 -1.59
N CYS A 86 4.05 -14.08 -1.10
CA CYS A 86 4.21 -14.71 0.21
C CYS A 86 5.43 -15.64 0.26
N ARG A 87 5.71 -16.42 -0.79
CA ARG A 87 6.91 -17.27 -0.87
C ARG A 87 8.18 -16.43 -0.88
N ASP A 88 8.21 -15.37 -1.67
CA ASP A 88 9.36 -14.45 -1.75
C ASP A 88 9.63 -13.74 -0.43
N ALA A 89 8.57 -13.44 0.33
CA ALA A 89 8.66 -12.89 1.67
C ALA A 89 9.03 -13.94 2.75
N GLY A 90 9.18 -15.22 2.38
CA GLY A 90 9.51 -16.31 3.31
C GLY A 90 8.32 -16.78 4.17
N CYS A 91 7.08 -16.51 3.76
CA CYS A 91 5.88 -16.95 4.47
C CYS A 91 5.53 -18.42 4.14
N GLY A 92 5.01 -19.15 5.12
CA GLY A 92 4.38 -20.45 4.91
C GLY A 92 2.97 -20.28 4.33
N ILE A 93 2.63 -21.06 3.30
CA ILE A 93 1.30 -21.06 2.66
C ILE A 93 0.58 -22.35 2.98
N SER A 94 -0.67 -22.25 3.44
CA SER A 94 -1.59 -23.36 3.65
C SER A 94 -2.95 -23.05 3.02
N ILE A 95 -3.60 -24.05 2.44
CA ILE A 95 -4.95 -23.96 1.88
C ILE A 95 -5.82 -24.94 2.69
N ASP A 96 -6.92 -24.46 3.24
CA ASP A 96 -7.91 -25.30 3.93
C ASP A 96 -8.83 -26.02 2.93
N GLN A 97 -9.48 -27.09 3.40
CA GLN A 97 -10.39 -27.92 2.62
C GLN A 97 -11.85 -27.57 2.87
#